data_AF-A0A946VM37-F1
#
_entry.id   AF-A0A946VM37-F1
#
_cell.length_a   1.000
_cell.length_b   1.000
_cell.length_c   1.000
_cell.angle_alpha   90.00
_cell.angle_beta   90.00
_cell.angle_gamma   90.00
#
_symmetry.space_group_name_H-M   'P 1'
#
loop_
_entity.id
_entity.type
_entity.pdbx_description
1 polymer ?
#
loop_
_entity_poly.entity_id
_entity_poly.type
_entity_poly.pdbx_seq_one_letter_code
_entity_poly.pdbx_strand_id
1 'polypeptide(L)' 'HHLCIGVENYDADRLNARLAEHGIQGNVNRDPANRTSGGDQLYFPDPDGNLVQLAQHGYLG' A
#
# COMPACT_ATOMS: atom_id res chain seq x y z
N HIS A 1 15.54 -1.70 -1.21
CA HIS A 1 14.75 -2.95 -1.17
C HIS A 1 13.27 -2.56 -1.17
N HIS A 2 12.39 -3.37 -1.76
CA HIS A 2 10.95 -3.13 -1.67
C HIS A 2 10.26 -4.41 -1.16
N LEU A 3 9.27 -4.25 -0.30
CA LEU A 3 8.50 -5.35 0.27
C LEU A 3 7.05 -5.20 -0.17
N CYS A 4 6.54 -6.19 -0.91
CA CYS A 4 5.14 -6.25 -1.31
C CYS A 4 4.37 -7.17 -0.38
N ILE A 5 3.30 -6.65 0.22
CA ILE A 5 2.42 -7.41 1.11
C ILE A 5 0.99 -7.36 0.54
N GLY A 6 0.45 -8.55 0.24
CA GLY A 6 -0.97 -8.72 -0.11
C GLY A 6 -1.83 -8.73 1.14
N VAL A 7 -2.87 -7.90 1.19
CA VAL A 7 -3.76 -7.77 2.34
C VAL A 7 -5.19 -8.14 1.96
N GLU A 8 -5.78 -9.04 2.72
CA GLU A 8 -7.20 -9.39 2.60
C GLU A 8 -8.08 -8.27 3.15
N ASN A 9 -9.13 -7.88 2.41
CA ASN A 9 -9.96 -6.71 2.72
C ASN A 9 -9.15 -5.41 2.81
N TYR A 10 -8.37 -5.15 1.77
CA TYR A 10 -7.54 -3.97 1.69
C TYR A 10 -8.37 -2.69 1.50
N ASP A 11 -8.34 -1.82 2.51
CA ASP A 11 -8.90 -0.47 2.50
C ASP A 11 -7.78 0.55 2.54
N ALA A 12 -7.44 1.11 1.39
CA ALA A 12 -6.34 2.06 1.26
C ALA A 12 -6.54 3.31 2.12
N ASP A 13 -7.78 3.79 2.24
CA ASP A 13 -8.14 4.95 3.04
C ASP A 13 -7.92 4.69 4.54
N ARG A 14 -8.38 3.54 5.02
CA ARG A 14 -8.25 3.11 6.42
C ARG A 14 -6.79 2.86 6.79
N LEU A 15 -6.02 2.25 5.90
CA LEU A 15 -4.59 2.03 6.11
C LEU A 15 -3.80 3.35 6.08
N ASN A 16 -4.13 4.26 5.16
CA ASN A 16 -3.50 5.57 5.11
C ASN A 16 -3.81 6.40 6.36
N ALA A 17 -5.05 6.35 6.85
CA ALA A 17 -5.42 6.99 8.12
C ALA A 17 -4.61 6.43 9.29
N ARG A 18 -4.48 5.09 9.39
CA ARG A 18 -3.63 4.45 10.41
C ARG A 18 -2.16 4.86 10.29
N LEU A 19 -1.61 4.88 9.07
CA LEU A 19 -0.22 5.31 8.83
C LEU A 19 -0.01 6.76 9.27
N ALA A 20 -0.97 7.64 8.96
CA ALA A 20 -0.94 9.03 9.39
C ALA A 20 -1.02 9.18 10.93
N GLU A 21 -1.80 8.34 11.63
CA GLU A 21 -1.80 8.30 13.11
C GLU A 21 -0.42 7.96 13.67
N HIS A 22 0.36 7.16 12.95
CA HIS A 22 1.74 6.80 13.31
C HIS A 22 2.79 7.80 12.77
N GLY A 23 2.37 8.89 12.13
CA GLY A 23 3.28 9.89 11.55
C GLY A 23 3.98 9.41 10.27
N ILE A 24 3.51 8.33 9.66
CA ILE A 24 4.05 7.77 8.44
C ILE A 24 3.26 8.33 7.25
N GLN A 25 3.96 8.97 6.31
CA GLN A 25 3.34 9.49 5.10
C GLN A 25 3.11 8.37 4.09
N GLY A 26 1.89 7.85 4.07
CA GLY A 26 1.42 6.92 3.05
C GLY A 26 1.02 7.64 1.77
N ASN A 27 1.37 7.06 0.63
CA ASN A 27 0.88 7.46 -0.69
C ASN A 27 -0.03 6.38 -1.25
N VAL A 28 -1.32 6.69 -1.35
CA VAL A 28 -2.30 5.79 -1.96
C VAL A 28 -2.35 6.07 -3.47
N ASN A 29 -1.81 5.14 -4.25
CA ASN A 29 -2.00 5.10 -5.68
C ASN A 29 -3.34 4.42 -6.01
N ARG A 30 -4.33 5.22 -6.42
CA ARG A 30 -5.64 4.75 -6.91
C ARG A 30 -5.72 4.73 -8.44
N ASP A 31 -4.58 4.84 -9.12
CA ASP A 31 -4.58 4.99 -10.56
C ASP A 31 -5.08 3.71 -11.26
N PRO A 32 -6.16 3.80 -12.07
CA PRO A 32 -6.75 2.64 -12.74
C PRO A 32 -5.81 1.99 -13.76
N ALA A 33 -4.82 2.72 -14.30
CA ALA A 33 -3.83 2.16 -15.22
C ALA A 33 -2.78 1.29 -14.51
N ASN A 34 -2.56 1.51 -13.20
CA ASN A 34 -1.68 0.71 -12.36
C ASN A 34 -2.42 -0.41 -11.60
N ARG A 35 -3.73 -0.59 -11.82
CA ARG A 35 -4.49 -1.74 -11.31
C ARG A 35 -4.12 -3.00 -12.09
N THR A 36 -2.95 -3.56 -11.83
CA THR A 36 -2.64 -4.94 -12.23
C THR A 36 -3.48 -5.89 -11.38
N SER A 37 -4.68 -6.23 -11.86
CA SER A 37 -5.59 -7.26 -11.34
C SER A 37 -6.05 -7.18 -9.87
N GLY A 38 -5.51 -6.28 -9.05
CA GLY A 38 -5.59 -6.36 -7.58
C GLY A 38 -5.84 -5.04 -6.84
N GLY A 39 -6.48 -4.05 -7.46
CA GLY A 39 -7.01 -2.90 -6.71
C GLY A 39 -6.00 -1.76 -6.43
N ASP A 40 -6.32 -0.95 -5.42
CA ASP A 40 -5.53 0.22 -5.01
C ASP A 40 -4.19 -0.21 -4.37
N GLN A 41 -3.15 0.61 -4.49
CA GLN A 41 -1.81 0.32 -3.94
C GLN A 41 -1.38 1.42 -2.98
N LEU A 42 -0.89 1.06 -1.80
CA LEU A 42 -0.40 2.00 -0.80
C LEU A 42 1.11 1.82 -0.63
N TYR A 43 1.84 2.89 -0.85
CA TYR A 43 3.28 2.95 -0.69
C TYR A 43 3.59 3.78 0.54
N PHE A 44 4.45 3.28 1.42
CA PHE A 44 4.96 4.07 2.53
C PHE A 44 6.43 3.75 2.80
N PRO A 45 7.25 4.75 3.16
CA PRO A 45 8.61 4.54 3.60
C PRO A 45 8.61 4.08 5.06
N ASP A 46 9.36 3.02 5.33
CA ASP A 46 9.73 2.62 6.69
C ASP A 46 10.88 3.52 7.22
N PRO A 47 11.00 3.76 8.54
CA PRO A 47 12.13 4.49 9.14
C PRO A 47 13.52 4.03 8.72
N ASP A 48 13.71 2.77 8.31
CA ASP A 48 14.98 2.28 7.73
C ASP A 48 15.19 2.67 6.24
N GLY A 49 14.25 3.42 5.65
CA GLY A 49 14.30 3.85 4.25
C GLY A 49 13.83 2.80 3.24
N ASN A 50 13.20 1.73 3.71
CA ASN A 50 12.63 0.69 2.84
C ASN A 50 11.25 1.12 2.33
N LEU A 51 10.99 0.94 1.03
CA LEU A 51 9.69 1.21 0.44
C LEU A 51 8.78 -0.01 0.63
N VAL A 52 7.75 0.12 1.43
CA VAL A 52 6.75 -0.93 1.63
C VAL A 52 5.54 -0.64 0.75
N GLN A 53 5.10 -1.67 0.04
CA GLN A 53 3.91 -1.65 -0.80
C GLN A 53 2.85 -2.60 -0.23
N LEU A 54 1.66 -2.06 0.03
CA LEU A 54 0.46 -2.81 0.38
C LEU A 54 -0.49 -2.81 -0.81
N ALA A 55 -1.03 -3.98 -1.17
CA ALA A 55 -2.04 -4.12 -2.23
C ALA A 55 -3.11 -5.14 -1.80
N GLN A 56 -4.28 -5.09 -2.44
CA GLN A 56 -5.37 -6.04 -2.15
C GLN A 56 -4.96 -7.47 -2.51
N HIS A 57 -5.35 -8.42 -1.66
CA HIS A 57 -5.15 -9.85 -1.91
C HIS A 57 -5.81 -10.23 -3.24
N GLY A 58 -5.00 -10.78 -4.15
CA GLY A 58 -5.28 -10.81 -5.59
C GLY A 58 -4.09 -10.34 -6.44
N TYR A 59 -3.08 -9.70 -5.82
CA TYR A 59 -1.75 -9.56 -6.41
C TYR A 59 -1.12 -10.94 -6.59
N LEU A 60 -1.34 -11.54 -7.76
CA LEU A 60 -0.53 -12.62 -8.30
C LEU A 60 0.79 -11.96 -8.74
N GLY A 61 1.83 -12.17 -7.93
CA GLY A 61 3.22 -11.83 -8.30
C GLY A 61 3.68 -12.63 -9.52
#